data_AF-A0A5D0J0X6-F1
#
_entry.id   AF-A0A5D0J0X6-F1
#
_cell.length_a   1.000
_cell.length_b   1.000
_cell.length_c   1.000
_cell.angle_alpha   90.00
_cell.angle_beta   90.00
_cell.angle_gamma   90.00
#
_symmetry.space_group_name_H-M   'P 1'
#
loop_
_entity.id
_entity.type
_entity.pdbx_description
1 polymer ?
#
loop_
_entity_poly.entity_id
_entity_poly.type
_entity_poly.pdbx_seq_one_letter_code
_entity_poly.pdbx_strand_id
1 'polypeptide(L)' 'VNTIAQALGLDFKRIQFTPDLMPSDILGSEILDEDRHFKFVKGPIFGNIILADEINRTPPKTQAALLEAMQERAVTVA' A
#
# COMPACT_ATOMS: atom_id res chain seq x y z
N VAL A 1 4.95 0.53 17.84
CA VAL A 1 4.20 -0.23 16.81
C VAL A 1 5.00 -1.39 16.23
N ASN A 2 6.22 -1.19 15.72
CA ASN A 2 7.07 -2.28 15.23
C ASN A 2 7.32 -3.39 16.28
N THR A 3 7.61 -3.03 17.53
CA THR A 3 7.84 -3.99 18.62
C THR A 3 6.64 -4.90 18.90
N ILE A 4 5.41 -4.40 18.74
CA ILE A 4 4.17 -5.19 18.92
C ILE A 4 3.99 -6.13 17.74
N ALA A 5 4.22 -5.66 16.52
CA ALA A 5 4.14 -6.50 15.33
C ALA A 5 5.17 -7.64 15.38
N GLN A 6 6.40 -7.36 15.78
CA GLN A 6 7.45 -8.37 15.97
C GLN A 6 7.08 -9.38 17.06
N ALA A 7 6.54 -8.94 18.19
CA ALA A 7 6.12 -9.83 19.27
C ALA A 7 4.96 -10.75 18.86
N LEU A 8 4.10 -10.32 17.93
CA LEU A 8 2.95 -11.07 17.42
C LEU A 8 3.21 -11.79 16.08
N GLY A 9 4.41 -11.66 15.51
CA GLY A 9 4.75 -12.24 14.20
C GLY A 9 3.96 -11.64 13.03
N LEU A 10 3.53 -10.38 13.13
CA LEU A 10 2.73 -9.68 12.12
C LEU A 10 3.62 -8.90 11.15
N ASP A 11 3.23 -8.87 9.88
CA ASP A 11 3.89 -8.04 8.87
C ASP A 11 3.57 -6.56 9.10
N PHE A 12 4.59 -5.80 9.48
CA PHE A 12 4.52 -4.36 9.67
C PHE A 12 5.03 -3.63 8.44
N LYS A 13 4.19 -2.75 7.88
CA LYS A 13 4.55 -1.85 6.79
C LYS A 13 4.43 -0.41 7.24
N ARG A 14 5.29 0.46 6.71
CA ARG A 14 5.24 1.91 6.93
C ARG A 14 5.14 2.59 5.57
N ILE A 15 4.20 3.51 5.45
CA ILE A 15 3.98 4.33 4.26
C ILE A 15 4.24 5.78 4.67
N GLN A 16 5.22 6.40 4.02
CA GLN A 16 5.47 7.82 4.15
C GLN A 16 4.77 8.55 3.01
N PHE A 17 3.77 9.37 3.33
CA PHE A 17 3.03 10.09 2.31
C PHE A 17 3.85 11.29 1.84
N THR A 18 4.19 11.28 0.55
CA THR A 18 4.93 12.35 -0.14
C THR A 18 4.10 12.91 -1.29
N PRO A 19 4.34 14.15 -1.75
CA PRO A 19 3.56 14.75 -2.84
C PRO A 19 3.55 13.93 -4.14
N ASP A 20 4.59 13.12 -4.36
CA ASP A 20 4.81 12.34 -5.57
C ASP A 20 4.24 10.91 -5.50
N LEU A 21 3.72 10.49 -4.34
CA LEU A 21 3.27 9.11 -4.13
C LEU A 21 2.02 8.81 -4.97
N MET A 22 2.09 7.74 -5.76
CA MET A 22 0.98 7.28 -6.60
C MET A 22 0.11 6.23 -5.88
N PRO A 23 -1.16 6.07 -6.27
CA PRO A 23 -2.00 4.97 -5.76
C PRO A 23 -1.36 3.59 -5.90
N SER A 24 -0.66 3.35 -7.02
CA SER A 24 0.06 2.10 -7.30
C SER A 24 1.17 1.80 -6.29
N ASP A 25 1.79 2.84 -5.71
CA ASP A 25 2.86 2.65 -4.71
C ASP A 25 2.29 2.19 -3.36
N ILE A 26 0.99 2.35 -3.14
CA ILE A 26 0.27 1.92 -1.93
C ILE A 26 -0.46 0.60 -2.17
N LEU A 27 -1.24 0.53 -3.25
CA LEU A 27 -2.08 -0.60 -3.60
C LEU A 27 -1.30 -1.73 -4.25
N GLY A 28 -0.23 -1.41 -4.98
CA GLY A 28 0.48 -2.34 -5.86
C GLY A 28 0.20 -2.05 -7.33
N SER A 29 0.93 -2.74 -8.20
CA SER A 29 0.84 -2.58 -9.65
C SER A 29 1.06 -3.90 -10.37
N GLU A 30 0.51 -4.03 -11.57
CA GLU A 30 0.87 -5.09 -12.48
C GLU A 30 2.12 -4.68 -13.26
N ILE A 31 3.14 -5.54 -13.23
CA ILE A 31 4.36 -5.40 -14.01
C ILE A 31 4.41 -6.51 -15.07
N LEU A 32 4.98 -6.20 -16.23
CA LEU A 32 5.28 -7.19 -17.24
C LEU A 32 6.67 -7.77 -16.94
N ASP A 33 6.74 -9.08 -16.68
CA ASP A 33 8.00 -9.79 -16.45
C ASP A 33 8.77 -10.00 -17.77
N GLU A 34 10.03 -10.43 -17.68
CA GLU A 34 10.91 -10.68 -18.84
C GLU A 34 10.31 -11.73 -19.81
N ASP A 35 9.55 -12.69 -19.27
CA ASP A 35 8.81 -13.71 -20.02
C ASP A 35 7.48 -13.20 -20.63
N ARG A 36 7.21 -11.89 -20.58
CA ARG A 36 5.96 -11.25 -21.02
C ARG A 36 4.71 -11.74 -20.30
N HIS A 37 4.85 -12.15 -19.04
CA HIS A 37 3.73 -12.45 -18.16
C HIS A 37 3.42 -11.25 -17.26
N PHE A 38 2.13 -10.92 -17.12
CA PHE A 38 1.69 -9.92 -16.14
C PHE A 38 1.77 -10.52 -14.74
N LYS A 39 2.45 -9.82 -13.83
CA LYS A 39 2.60 -10.20 -12.43
C LYS A 39 2.17 -9.04 -11.54
N PHE A 40 1.27 -9.32 -10.61
CA PHE A 40 0.87 -8.35 -9.61
C PHE A 40 1.91 -8.25 -8.49
N VAL A 41 2.45 -7.04 -8.30
CA VAL A 41 3.33 -6.69 -7.18
C VAL A 41 2.49 -6.00 -6.12
N LYS A 42 2.34 -6.67 -4.98
CA LYS A 42 1.56 -6.16 -3.84
C LYS A 42 2.21 -4.91 -3.25
N GLY A 43 1.42 -3.87 -3.06
CA GLY A 43 1.84 -2.68 -2.34
C GLY A 43 1.89 -2.87 -0.82
N PRO A 44 2.36 -1.86 -0.07
CA PRO A 44 2.44 -1.88 1.39
C PRO A 44 1.09 -2.02 2.10
N ILE A 45 -0.03 -1.77 1.41
CA ILE A 45 -1.38 -1.96 1.98
C ILE A 45 -1.70 -3.42 2.36
N PHE A 46 -0.92 -4.39 1.87
CA PHE A 46 -1.09 -5.80 2.20
C PHE A 46 -0.44 -6.22 3.52
N GLY A 47 0.18 -5.29 4.26
CA GLY A 47 0.70 -5.56 5.61
C GLY A 47 -0.41 -5.82 6.63
N ASN A 48 -0.09 -6.58 7.69
CA ASN A 48 -1.01 -6.81 8.80
C ASN A 48 -1.22 -5.55 9.65
N ILE A 49 -0.15 -4.77 9.81
CA ILE A 49 -0.17 -3.47 10.51
C ILE A 49 0.51 -2.45 9.61
N ILE A 50 -0.18 -1.34 9.34
CA ILE A 50 0.32 -0.26 8.50
C ILE A 50 0.40 1.02 9.32
N LEU A 51 1.58 1.64 9.33
CA LEU A 51 1.77 3.00 9.80
C LEU A 51 1.78 3.96 8.61
N ALA A 52 0.78 4.83 8.52
CA ALA A 52 0.68 5.87 7.49
C ALA A 52 1.05 7.23 8.08
N ASP A 53 2.23 7.73 7.73
CA ASP A 53 2.72 9.03 8.19
C ASP A 53 2.42 10.12 7.17
N GLU A 54 2.11 11.33 7.65
CA GLU A 54 1.92 12.53 6.84
C GLU A 54 0.85 12.41 5.73
N ILE A 55 -0.23 11.66 5.97
CA ILE A 55 -1.30 11.40 4.97
C ILE A 55 -1.76 12.65 4.21
N ASN A 56 -1.80 13.81 4.88
CA ASN A 56 -2.20 15.10 4.33
C ASN A 56 -1.22 15.69 3.28
N ARG A 57 -0.05 15.08 3.05
CA ARG A 57 0.97 15.53 2.06
C ARG A 57 0.80 14.95 0.66
N THR A 58 -0.01 13.92 0.46
CA THR A 58 -0.30 13.37 -0.88
C THR A 58 -1.50 14.03 -1.53
N PRO A 59 -1.62 13.93 -2.87
CA PRO A 59 -2.85 14.28 -3.58
C PRO A 59 -4.08 13.53 -3.05
N PRO A 60 -5.29 14.15 -3.11
CA PRO A 60 -6.54 13.51 -2.67
C PRO A 60 -6.81 12.15 -3.33
N LYS A 61 -6.40 11.97 -4.59
CA LYS A 61 -6.56 10.70 -5.33
C LYS A 61 -5.81 9.54 -4.67
N THR A 62 -4.59 9.77 -4.19
CA THR A 62 -3.78 8.75 -3.51
C THR A 62 -4.32 8.42 -2.13
N GLN A 63 -4.82 9.43 -1.41
CA GLN A 63 -5.51 9.23 -0.12
C GLN A 63 -6.79 8.42 -0.29
N ALA A 64 -7.62 8.77 -1.29
CA ALA A 64 -8.85 8.08 -1.59
C ALA A 64 -8.59 6.60 -1.90
N ALA A 65 -7.60 6.30 -2.72
CA ALA A 65 -7.23 4.92 -3.05
C ALA A 65 -6.87 4.08 -1.82
N LEU A 66 -6.10 4.62 -0.87
CA LEU A 66 -5.82 3.94 0.41
C LEU A 66 -7.12 3.71 1.20
N LEU A 67 -7.91 4.76 1.40
CA LEU A 67 -9.10 4.71 2.26
C LEU A 67 -10.18 3.80 1.68
N GLU A 68 -10.36 3.82 0.38
CA GLU A 68 -11.27 2.94 -0.37
C GLU A 68 -10.89 1.48 -0.14
N ALA A 69 -9.63 1.11 -0.39
CA ALA A 69 -9.16 -0.25 -0.16
C ALA A 69 -9.27 -0.70 1.31
N MET A 70 -9.02 0.21 2.26
CA MET A 70 -9.23 -0.07 3.69
C MET A 70 -10.70 -0.31 4.02
N GLN A 71 -11.60 0.47 3.41
CA GLN A 71 -13.03 0.37 3.67
C GLN A 71 -13.65 -0.87 3.02
N GLU A 72 -13.26 -1.18 1.79
CA GLU A 72 -13.73 -2.36 1.07
C GLU A 72 -13.08 -3.66 1.56
N ARG A 73 -11.95 -3.56 2.27
CA ARG A 73 -11.11 -4.69 2.70
C ARG A 73 -10.64 -5.55 1.51
N ALA A 74 -10.59 -4.95 0.34
CA ALA A 74 -10.18 -5.54 -0.92
C ALA A 74 -9.43 -4.47 -1.73
N VAL A 75 -8.52 -4.91 -2.57
CA VAL A 75 -7.76 -4.03 -3.48
C VAL A 75 -8.14 -4.40 -4.90
N THR A 76 -8.66 -3.41 -5.63
CA THR A 76 -8.92 -3.51 -7.07
C THR A 76 -7.95 -2.60 -7.79
N VAL A 77 -7.18 -3.16 -8.73
CA VAL A 77 -6.24 -2.41 -9.55
C VAL A 77 -6.63 -2.64 -11.01
N ALA A 78 -6.68 -1.57 -11.80
CA ALA A 78 -7.11 -1.56 -13.19
C ALA A 78 -5.97 -1.15 -14.13
#